data_AF-A0A7X7QKW9-F1
#
_entry.id   AF-A0A7X7QKW9-F1
#
_cell.length_a   1.000
_cell.length_b   1.000
_cell.length_c   1.000
_cell.angle_alpha   90.00
_cell.angle_beta   90.00
_cell.angle_gamma   90.00
#
_symmetry.space_group_name_H-M   'P 1'
#
loop_
_entity.id
_entity.type
_entity.pdbx_description
1 polymer ?
#
loop_
_entity_poly.entity_id
_entity_poly.type
_entity_poly.pdbx_seq_one_letter_code
_entity_poly.pdbx_strand_id
1 'polypeptide(L)' 'MRTYRVTFHIRGHYYEEHVTCSSSAAARDAITARYPQATGITVRTA' A
#
# COMPACT_ATOMS: atom_id res chain seq x y z
N MET A 1 8.11 13.97 3.97
CA MET A 1 7.34 12.70 3.88
C MET A 1 5.91 13.06 3.54
N ARG A 2 5.20 12.22 2.78
CA ARG A 2 3.82 12.43 2.32
C ARG A 2 3.00 11.20 2.64
N THR A 3 1.71 11.40 2.91
CA THR A 3 0.78 10.30 3.17
C THR A 3 0.25 9.77 1.84
N TYR A 4 0.33 8.45 1.68
CA TYR A 4 -0.24 7.74 0.55
C TYR A 4 -1.35 6.85 1.04
N ARG A 5 -2.44 6.79 0.28
CA ARG A 5 -3.50 5.82 0.49
C ARG A 5 -3.25 4.64 -0.43
N VAL A 6 -3.04 3.48 0.17
CA VAL A 6 -2.71 2.24 -0.54
C VAL A 6 -3.87 1.28 -0.39
N THR A 7 -4.45 0.85 -1.51
CA THR A 7 -5.44 -0.24 -1.52
C THR A 7 -4.81 -1.50 -2.09
N PHE A 8 -5.11 -2.65 -1.49
CA PHE A 8 -4.55 -3.93 -1.89
C PHE A 8 -5.49 -5.08 -1.54
N HIS A 9 -5.28 -6.23 -2.17
CA HIS A 9 -6.13 -7.40 -2.02
C HIS A 9 -5.35 -8.56 -1.38
N ILE A 10 -5.94 -9.20 -0.37
CA ILE A 10 -5.38 -10.39 0.30
C ILE A 10 -6.51 -11.40 0.51
N ARG A 11 -6.30 -12.65 0.06
CA ARG A 11 -7.18 -13.81 0.35
C ARG A 11 -8.67 -13.55 0.12
N GLY A 12 -9.04 -12.82 -0.94
CA GLY A 12 -10.44 -12.54 -1.29
C GLY A 12 -11.00 -11.23 -0.71
N HIS A 13 -10.21 -10.49 0.08
CA HIS A 13 -10.63 -9.27 0.74
C HIS A 13 -9.80 -8.06 0.28
N TYR A 14 -10.46 -6.92 0.18
CA TYR A 14 -9.82 -5.64 -0.11
C TYR A 14 -9.52 -4.89 1.19
N TYR A 15 -8.33 -4.32 1.26
CA TYR A 15 -7.84 -3.54 2.38
C TYR A 15 -7.40 -2.16 1.89
N GLU A 16 -7.53 -1.16 2.75
CA GLU A 16 -7.04 0.20 2.53
C GLU A 16 -6.18 0.61 3.75
N GLU A 17 -4.95 1.06 3.51
CA GLU A 17 -4.03 1.53 4.54
C GLU A 17 -3.40 2.87 4.13
N HIS A 18 -3.18 3.75 5.12
CA HIS A 18 -2.45 5.01 4.93
C HIS A 18 -0.98 4.81 5.33
N VAL A 19 -0.08 5.11 4.40
CA VAL A 19 1.37 4.96 4.58
C VAL A 19 2.06 6.30 4.37
N THR A 20 2.71 6.81 5.42
CA THR A 20 3.52 8.04 5.35
C THR A 20 4.94 7.70 4.95
N CYS A 21 5.38 8.12 3.77
CA CYS A 21 6.73 7.82 3.26
C CYS A 21 7.23 8.88 2.27
N SER A 22 8.41 8.68 1.69
CA SER A 22 9.04 9.66 0.78
C SER A 22 8.49 9.63 -0.64
N SER A 23 7.92 8.51 -1.10
CA SER A 23 7.45 8.32 -2.48
C SER A 23 6.36 7.25 -2.56
N SER A 24 5.57 7.24 -3.64
CA SER A 24 4.58 6.19 -3.88
C SER A 24 5.19 4.79 -4.02
N ALA A 25 6.43 4.71 -4.52
CA ALA A 25 7.19 3.46 -4.57
C ALA A 25 7.50 2.95 -3.15
N ALA A 26 7.94 3.82 -2.25
CA ALA A 26 8.17 3.46 -0.85
C ALA A 26 6.88 3.02 -0.14
N ALA A 27 5.73 3.62 -0.47
CA ALA A 27 4.44 3.20 0.07
C ALA A 27 4.08 1.78 -0.39
N ARG A 28 4.31 1.46 -1.67
CA ARG A 28 4.07 0.13 -2.24
C ARG A 28 4.98 -0.91 -1.60
N ASP A 29 6.26 -0.58 -1.46
CA ASP A 29 7.26 -1.47 -0.89
C ASP A 29 6.94 -1.81 0.58
N ALA A 30 6.53 -0.80 1.37
CA ALA A 30 6.08 -0.99 2.74
C ALA A 30 4.89 -1.96 2.85
N ILE A 31 3.88 -1.85 1.98
CA ILE A 31 2.75 -2.79 1.94
C ILE A 31 3.20 -4.18 1.51
N THR A 32 4.12 -4.29 0.55
CA THR A 32 4.63 -5.58 0.06
C THR A 32 5.46 -6.28 1.14
N ALA A 33 6.28 -5.55 1.89
CA ALA A 33 7.08 -6.08 2.99
C ALA A 33 6.20 -6.52 4.18
N ARG A 34 5.17 -5.74 4.53
CA ARG A 34 4.24 -6.06 5.63
C ARG A 34 3.29 -7.20 5.27
N TYR A 35 2.83 -7.22 4.02
CA TYR A 35 1.89 -8.20 3.50
C TYR A 35 2.42 -8.82 2.19
N PRO A 36 3.34 -9.80 2.26
CA PRO A 36 3.92 -10.43 1.05
C PRO A 36 2.89 -11.09 0.13
N GLN A 37 1.72 -11.43 0.65
CA GLN A 37 0.59 -12.01 -0.07
C GLN A 37 -0.36 -10.95 -0.69
N ALA A 38 -0.06 -9.66 -0.56
CA ALA A 38 -0.87 -8.59 -1.13
C ALA A 38 -0.73 -8.55 -2.66
N THR A 39 -1.85 -8.61 -3.37
CA THR A 39 -1.92 -8.47 -4.83
C THR A 39 -2.72 -7.23 -5.21
N GLY A 40 -2.59 -6.78 -6.47
CA GLY A 40 -3.36 -5.64 -6.98
C GLY A 40 -3.12 -4.32 -6.24
N ILE A 41 -1.90 -4.10 -5.71
CA ILE A 41 -1.59 -2.90 -4.92
C ILE A 41 -1.71 -1.65 -5.80
N THR A 42 -2.60 -0.73 -5.42
CA THR A 42 -2.73 0.59 -6.03
C THR A 42 -2.42 1.67 -5.00
N VAL A 43 -1.61 2.64 -5.39
CA VAL A 43 -1.13 3.72 -4.53
C VAL A 43 -1.58 5.03 -5.12
N ARG A 44 -2.25 5.86 -4.31
CA ARG A 44 -2.56 7.25 -4.65
C ARG A 44 -2.09 8.17 -3.53
N THR A 45 -1.75 9.40 -3.88
CA THR A 45 -1.55 10.44 -2.87
C THR A 45 -2.84 10.61 -2.09
N ALA A 46 -2.75 10.55 -0.76
CA ALA A 46 -3.88 10.75 0.14
C ALA A 46 -4.20 12.24 0.28
#